data_AF-A0AA90TSQ9-F1
#
_entry.id   AF-A0AA90TSQ9-F1
#
_cell.length_a   1.000
_cell.length_b   1.000
_cell.length_c   1.000
_cell.angle_alpha   90.00
_cell.angle_beta   90.00
_cell.angle_gamma   90.00
#
_symmetry.space_group_name_H-M   'P 1'
#
loop_
_entity.id
_entity.type
_entity.pdbx_description
1 polymer ?
#
loop_
_entity_poly.entity_id
_entity_poly.type
_entity_poly.pdbx_seq_one_letter_code
_entity_poly.pdbx_strand_id
1 'polypeptide(L)'
;MDKSLSLTVKRSKGGTRRTLPKIDAMLDWGVVKEGDIIVAKDRGNEGVLQANGNILADDKELSLQAWLKEIYGWSSVQTYVFAIHKQSGKSLSAIREEYMEHQAKDVSNNL
;
A
#
# COMPACT_ATOMS: atom_id res chain seq x y z
N MET A 1 11.18 -44.93 32.73
CA MET A 1 10.10 -43.97 32.44
C MET A 1 10.73 -42.75 31.82
N ASP A 2 10.62 -42.69 30.51
CA ASP A 2 11.48 -41.93 29.62
C ASP A 2 10.96 -40.50 29.46
N LYS A 3 11.77 -39.51 29.82
CA LYS A 3 11.49 -38.08 29.62
C LYS A 3 11.56 -37.77 28.12
N SER A 4 10.43 -37.71 27.43
CA SER A 4 10.37 -37.16 26.07
C SER A 4 10.48 -35.63 26.13
N LEU A 5 11.68 -35.11 25.91
CA LEU A 5 11.90 -33.68 25.66
C LEU A 5 11.31 -33.35 24.28
N SER A 6 10.13 -32.75 24.28
CA SER A 6 9.54 -32.13 23.08
C SER A 6 10.42 -30.94 22.66
N LEU A 7 11.29 -31.17 21.67
CA LEU A 7 12.03 -30.13 20.98
C LEU A 7 11.06 -29.30 20.12
N THR A 8 10.44 -28.28 20.72
CA THR A 8 9.70 -27.26 19.98
C THR A 8 10.68 -26.44 19.15
N VAL A 9 10.87 -26.84 17.89
CA VAL A 9 11.61 -26.05 16.89
C VAL A 9 10.84 -24.75 16.63
N LYS A 10 11.22 -23.67 17.32
CA LYS A 10 10.84 -22.30 16.95
C LYS A 10 11.40 -22.04 15.56
N ARG A 11 10.57 -22.14 14.52
CA ARG A 11 10.88 -21.58 13.19
C ARG A 11 10.89 -20.07 13.32
N SER A 12 12.05 -19.48 13.60
CA SER A 12 12.31 -18.07 13.34
C SER A 12 12.35 -17.88 11.81
N LYS A 13 11.20 -17.59 11.19
CA LYS A 13 11.17 -16.93 9.88
C LYS A 13 11.71 -15.50 10.08
N GLY A 14 13.03 -15.38 10.17
CA GLY A 14 13.75 -14.11 10.12
C GLY A 14 13.75 -13.55 8.71
N GLY A 15 12.57 -13.30 8.14
CA GLY A 15 12.46 -12.35 7.04
C GLY A 15 12.35 -10.98 7.70
N THR A 16 13.30 -10.08 7.44
CA THR A 16 13.13 -8.66 7.77
C THR A 16 11.79 -8.22 7.18
N ARG A 17 10.78 -8.00 8.02
CA ARG A 17 9.50 -7.46 7.56
C ARG A 17 9.80 -6.11 6.93
N ARG A 18 9.80 -6.05 5.60
CA ARG A 18 9.89 -4.79 4.88
C ARG A 18 8.61 -4.03 5.16
N THR A 19 8.70 -2.93 5.88
CA THR A 19 7.60 -2.00 6.04
C THR A 19 7.47 -1.24 4.73
N LEU A 20 6.43 -1.55 3.95
CA LEU A 20 6.12 -0.76 2.78
C LEU A 20 5.79 0.69 3.22
N PRO A 21 6.20 1.69 2.43
CA PRO A 21 5.91 3.11 2.69
C PRO A 21 4.42 3.36 2.84
N LYS A 22 4.04 4.42 3.57
CA LYS A 22 2.65 4.91 3.62
C LYS A 22 2.38 5.92 2.49
N ILE A 23 1.15 6.42 2.39
CA ILE A 23 0.76 7.37 1.35
C ILE A 23 1.59 8.66 1.40
N ASP A 24 1.87 9.16 2.60
CA ASP A 24 2.69 10.37 2.82
C ASP A 24 4.07 10.22 2.17
N ALA A 25 4.73 9.08 2.38
CA ALA A 25 6.03 8.81 1.77
C ALA A 25 5.94 8.67 0.24
N MET A 26 4.82 8.17 -0.30
CA MET A 26 4.63 8.12 -1.75
C MET A 26 4.48 9.52 -2.36
N LEU A 27 3.82 10.43 -1.65
CA LEU A 27 3.71 11.84 -2.02
C LEU A 27 5.09 12.51 -1.98
N ASP A 28 5.86 12.28 -0.90
CA ASP A 28 7.23 12.80 -0.75
C ASP A 28 8.16 12.33 -1.87
N TRP A 29 8.04 11.06 -2.29
CA TRP A 29 8.83 10.51 -3.40
C TRP A 29 8.34 10.98 -4.78
N GLY A 30 7.16 11.60 -4.84
CA GLY A 30 6.55 12.06 -6.09
C GLY A 30 6.07 10.93 -7.01
N VAL A 31 5.93 9.70 -6.50
CA VAL A 31 5.36 8.57 -7.25
C VAL A 31 3.83 8.66 -7.37
N VAL A 32 3.22 9.46 -6.50
CA VAL A 32 1.86 10.00 -6.59
C VAL A 32 1.88 11.45 -6.15
N LYS A 33 0.89 12.24 -6.56
CA LYS A 33 0.81 13.68 -6.34
C LYS A 33 -0.60 14.10 -5.95
N GLU A 34 -0.69 15.26 -5.30
CA GLU A 34 -1.98 15.93 -5.15
C GLU A 34 -2.61 16.19 -6.52
N GLY A 35 -3.91 15.92 -6.63
CA GLY A 35 -4.65 15.99 -7.87
C GLY A 35 -4.70 14.68 -8.67
N ASP A 36 -3.90 13.67 -8.30
CA ASP A 36 -3.95 12.36 -8.97
C ASP A 36 -5.29 11.68 -8.75
N ILE A 37 -5.79 11.01 -9.78
CA ILE A 37 -7.05 10.27 -9.70
C ILE A 37 -6.76 8.84 -9.24
N ILE A 38 -7.38 8.46 -8.13
CA ILE A 38 -7.38 7.10 -7.61
C ILE A 38 -8.72 6.45 -7.93
N VAL A 39 -8.67 5.25 -8.48
CA VAL A 39 -9.83 4.45 -8.88
C VAL A 39 -9.94 3.23 -7.96
N ALA A 40 -11.14 2.95 -7.47
CA ALA A 40 -11.43 1.72 -6.75
C ALA A 40 -11.47 0.54 -7.75
N LYS A 41 -10.55 -0.41 -7.56
CA LYS A 41 -10.40 -1.60 -8.40
C LYS A 41 -11.74 -2.34 -8.57
N ASP A 42 -12.07 -2.75 -9.80
CA ASP A 42 -13.29 -3.52 -10.10
C ASP A 42 -14.63 -2.81 -9.79
N ARG A 43 -14.61 -1.55 -9.34
CA ARG A 43 -15.79 -0.74 -9.01
C ARG A 43 -15.91 0.51 -9.87
N GLY A 44 -14.78 1.07 -10.31
CA GLY A 44 -14.74 2.23 -11.20
C GLY A 44 -15.04 3.56 -10.52
N ASN A 45 -15.32 3.58 -9.21
CA ASN A 45 -15.42 4.81 -8.44
C ASN A 45 -14.08 5.54 -8.44
N GLU A 46 -14.12 6.85 -8.63
CA GLU A 46 -12.94 7.71 -8.71
C GLU A 46 -12.91 8.68 -7.54
N GLY A 47 -11.72 9.05 -7.12
CA GLY A 47 -11.51 10.10 -6.13
C GLY A 47 -10.16 10.77 -6.33
N VAL A 48 -10.06 12.03 -5.94
CA VAL A 48 -8.87 12.86 -6.15
C VAL A 48 -7.98 12.78 -4.93
N LEU A 49 -6.73 12.37 -5.10
CA LEU A 49 -5.72 12.34 -4.06
C LEU A 49 -5.41 13.77 -3.61
N GLN A 50 -5.56 14.03 -2.32
CA GLN A 50 -5.22 15.29 -1.67
C GLN A 50 -3.77 15.25 -1.16
N ALA A 51 -3.16 16.42 -0.93
CA ALA A 51 -1.80 16.53 -0.42
C ALA A 51 -1.57 15.89 0.96
N ASN A 52 -2.63 15.66 1.73
CA ASN A 52 -2.58 14.99 3.03
C ASN A 52 -2.76 13.45 2.93
N GLY A 53 -2.84 12.89 1.72
CA GLY A 53 -3.05 11.46 1.50
C GLY A 53 -4.50 10.99 1.60
N ASN A 54 -5.46 11.90 1.82
CA ASN A 54 -6.88 11.61 1.74
C ASN A 54 -7.39 11.62 0.29
N ILE A 55 -8.61 11.13 0.10
CA ILE A 55 -9.33 11.11 -1.16
C ILE A 55 -10.53 12.04 -1.06
N LEU A 56 -10.64 12.95 -2.00
CA LEU A 56 -11.86 13.71 -2.25
C LEU A 56 -12.73 12.94 -3.26
N ALA A 57 -13.87 12.42 -2.80
CA ALA A 57 -14.84 11.73 -3.64
C ALA A 57 -16.26 12.16 -3.24
N ASP A 58 -17.15 12.37 -4.22
CA ASP A 58 -18.54 12.82 -3.98
C ASP A 58 -18.62 14.05 -3.05
N ASP A 59 -17.76 15.05 -3.28
CA ASP A 59 -17.61 16.28 -2.46
C ASP A 59 -17.26 16.05 -0.98
N LYS A 60 -16.78 14.85 -0.63
CA LYS A 60 -16.36 14.48 0.71
C LYS A 60 -14.90 14.06 0.74
N GLU A 61 -14.17 14.63 1.70
CA GLU A 61 -12.80 14.23 1.97
C GLU A 61 -12.81 13.06 2.97
N LEU A 62 -12.25 11.93 2.55
CA LEU A 62 -12.19 10.69 3.32
C LEU A 62 -10.78 10.13 3.29
N SER A 63 -10.37 9.45 4.36
CA SER A 63 -9.15 8.62 4.27
C SER A 63 -9.33 7.56 3.19
N LEU A 64 -8.25 7.22 2.48
CA LEU A 64 -8.28 6.19 1.42
C LEU A 64 -8.89 4.86 1.90
N GLN A 65 -8.66 4.50 3.18
CA GLN A 65 -9.26 3.31 3.77
C GLN A 65 -10.76 3.46 4.01
N ALA A 66 -11.21 4.60 4.55
CA ALA A 66 -12.64 4.84 4.79
C ALA A 66 -13.42 4.86 3.46
N TRP A 67 -12.92 5.59 2.47
CA TRP A 67 -13.49 5.64 1.13
C TRP A 67 -13.66 4.25 0.51
N LEU A 68 -12.62 3.41 0.54
CA LEU A 68 -12.72 2.05 0.00
C LEU A 68 -13.69 1.19 0.84
N LYS A 69 -13.69 1.30 2.17
CA LYS A 69 -14.65 0.55 3.00
C LYS A 69 -16.10 0.90 2.67
N GLU A 70 -16.38 2.18 2.39
CA GLU A 70 -17.70 2.63 1.96
C GLU A 70 -18.09 2.02 0.60
N ILE A 71 -17.17 2.01 -0.37
CA ILE A 71 -17.41 1.43 -1.69
C ILE A 71 -17.64 -0.09 -1.64
N TYR A 72 -16.83 -0.83 -0.88
CA TYR A 72 -16.92 -2.30 -0.83
C TYR A 72 -17.91 -2.82 0.22
N GLY A 73 -18.30 -2.01 1.21
CA GLY A 73 -19.10 -2.43 2.35
C GLY A 73 -18.38 -3.42 3.28
N TRP A 74 -17.04 -3.38 3.34
CA TRP A 74 -16.23 -4.33 4.13
C TRP A 74 -15.76 -3.73 5.46
N SER A 75 -15.61 -4.57 6.49
CA SER A 75 -15.01 -4.17 7.77
C SER A 75 -13.51 -3.84 7.65
N SER A 76 -12.83 -4.42 6.66
CA SER A 76 -11.42 -4.20 6.33
C SER A 76 -11.16 -4.40 4.84
N VAL A 77 -10.24 -3.61 4.28
CA VAL A 77 -9.85 -3.65 2.87
C VAL A 77 -8.34 -3.49 2.76
N GLN A 78 -7.73 -4.17 1.80
CA GLN A 78 -6.32 -3.96 1.45
C GLN A 78 -6.19 -2.68 0.63
N THR A 79 -6.22 -1.54 1.32
CA THR A 79 -6.28 -0.20 0.75
C THR A 79 -5.42 0.00 -0.50
N TYR A 80 -4.15 -0.39 -0.46
CA TYR A 80 -3.19 -0.15 -1.54
C TYR A 80 -3.30 -1.11 -2.73
N VAL A 81 -3.89 -2.29 -2.54
CA VAL A 81 -4.13 -3.26 -3.61
C VAL A 81 -5.36 -2.85 -4.41
N PHE A 82 -6.36 -2.27 -3.74
CA PHE A 82 -7.63 -1.85 -4.33
C PHE A 82 -7.65 -0.39 -4.79
N ALA A 83 -6.64 0.39 -4.47
CA ALA A 83 -6.43 1.75 -4.98
C ALA A 83 -5.58 1.71 -6.25
N ILE A 84 -6.20 1.98 -7.40
CA ILE A 84 -5.54 2.05 -8.70
C ILE A 84 -5.25 3.49 -9.04
N HIS A 85 -3.99 3.82 -9.29
CA HIS A 85 -3.62 5.12 -9.79
C HIS A 85 -3.97 5.23 -11.28
N LYS A 86 -4.91 6.11 -11.64
CA LYS A 86 -5.49 6.19 -12.99
C LYS A 86 -4.44 6.52 -14.05
N GLN A 87 -3.50 7.40 -13.74
CA GLN A 87 -2.49 7.84 -14.70
C GLN A 87 -1.47 6.73 -15.03
N SER A 88 -1.05 5.92 -14.05
CA SER A 88 -0.13 4.81 -14.31
C SER A 88 -0.83 3.50 -14.67
N GLY A 89 -2.13 3.36 -14.35
CA GLY A 89 -2.87 2.11 -14.46
C GLY A 89 -2.47 1.04 -13.44
N LYS A 90 -1.62 1.38 -12.46
CA LYS A 90 -1.07 0.45 -11.47
C LYS A 90 -1.72 0.65 -10.11
N SER A 91 -1.76 -0.41 -9.30
CA SER A 91 -2.14 -0.25 -7.89
C SER A 91 -1.08 0.52 -7.11
N LEU A 92 -1.48 1.20 -6.04
CA LEU A 92 -0.52 1.84 -5.13
C LEU A 92 0.45 0.81 -4.53
N SER A 93 0.02 -0.45 -4.33
CA SER A 93 0.91 -1.54 -3.91
C SER A 93 2.03 -1.78 -4.94
N ALA A 94 1.67 -1.90 -6.22
CA ALA A 94 2.63 -2.13 -7.29
C ALA A 94 3.62 -0.96 -7.43
N ILE A 95 3.13 0.29 -7.35
CA ILE A 95 4.00 1.48 -7.39
C ILE A 95 5.02 1.47 -6.26
N ARG A 96 4.62 1.06 -5.05
CA ARG A 96 5.54 0.95 -3.91
C ARG A 96 6.56 -0.14 -4.08
N GLU A 97 6.14 -1.30 -4.56
CA GLU A 97 7.03 -2.42 -4.81
C GLU A 97 8.08 -2.03 -5.84
N GLU A 98 7.68 -1.44 -6.97
CA GLU A 98 8.57 -0.96 -8.01
C GLU A 98 9.58 0.06 -7.48
N TYR A 99 9.12 1.07 -6.73
CA TYR A 99 10.02 2.07 -6.17
C TYR A 99 11.02 1.47 -5.18
N MET A 100 10.57 0.56 -4.31
CA MET A 100 11.44 -0.11 -3.34
C MET A 100 12.45 -1.05 -4.02
N GLU A 101 12.07 -1.70 -5.12
CA GLU A 101 12.98 -2.51 -5.94
C GLU A 101 14.03 -1.66 -6.64
N HIS A 102 13.63 -0.50 -7.18
CA HIS A 102 14.56 0.47 -7.76
C HIS A 102 15.57 0.96 -6.72
N GLN A 103 15.11 1.43 -5.55
CA GLN A 103 16.00 1.86 -4.48
C GLN A 103 16.93 0.74 -3.98
N ALA A 104 16.44 -0.50 -3.89
CA ALA A 104 17.28 -1.63 -3.47
C ALA A 104 18.41 -1.91 -4.47
N LYS A 105 18.15 -1.76 -5.78
CA LYS A 105 19.16 -1.89 -6.83
C LYS A 105 20.17 -0.75 -6.77
N ASP A 106 19.72 0.48 -6.58
CA ASP A 106 20.61 1.65 -6.49
C ASP A 106 21.53 1.59 -5.27
N VAL A 107 21.05 1.10 -4.13
CA VAL A 107 21.89 0.86 -2.94
C VAL A 107 22.88 -0.28 -3.18
N SER A 108 22.48 -1.35 -3.86
CA SER A 108 23.38 -2.49 -4.13
C SER A 108 24.47 -2.20 -5.17
N ASN A 109 24.26 -1.23 -6.06
CA ASN A 109 25.24 -0.86 -7.08
C ASN A 109 26.29 0.15 -6.59
N ASN A 110 26.13 0.72 -5.39
CA ASN A 110 27.01 1.71 -4.80
C ASN A 110 27.80 1.19 -3.57
N LEU A 111 27.84 -0.14 -3.37
CA LEU A 111 28.59 -0.85 -2.33
C LEU A 111 29.58 -1.83 -2.96
#